data_AF-A0A7I7SK26-F1
#
_entry.id   AF-A0A7I7SK26-F1
#
_cell.length_a   1.000
_cell.length_b   1.000
_cell.length_c   1.000
_cell.angle_alpha   90.00
_cell.angle_beta   90.00
_cell.angle_gamma   90.00
#
_symmetry.space_group_name_H-M   'P 1'
#
loop_
_entity.id
_entity.type
_entity.pdbx_description
1 polymer ?
#
loop_
_entity_poly.entity_id
_entity_poly.type
_entity_poly.pdbx_seq_one_letter_code
_entity_poly.pdbx_strand_id
1 'polypeptide(L)' 'MTTRLQIAGVLLAAGAGVRYGMPKVTAAQGKWLNVAVAAFDEGACDDVVVDIDTPTPSD' A
#
# COMPACT_ATOMS: atom_id res chain seq x y z
N MET A 1 -19.15 -21.53 -19.48
CA MET A 1 -17.96 -21.29 -18.65
C MET A 1 -17.44 -19.91 -19.00
N THR A 2 -17.58 -18.94 -18.10
CA THR A 2 -17.09 -17.58 -18.29
C THR A 2 -15.67 -17.48 -17.74
N THR A 3 -14.75 -16.95 -18.54
CA THR A 3 -13.39 -16.66 -18.06
C THR A 3 -13.46 -15.48 -17.11
N ARG A 4 -12.97 -15.66 -15.88
CA ARG A 4 -12.80 -14.55 -14.94
C ARG A 4 -11.46 -13.89 -15.23
N LEU A 5 -11.47 -12.57 -15.37
CA LEU A 5 -10.23 -11.78 -15.42
C LEU A 5 -9.65 -11.69 -14.01
N GLN A 6 -8.32 -11.67 -13.90
CA GLN A 6 -7.64 -11.43 -12.63
C GLN A 6 -7.13 -9.99 -12.60
N ILE A 7 -7.46 -9.27 -11.53
CA ILE A 7 -7.13 -7.86 -11.39
C ILE A 7 -6.19 -7.71 -10.19
N ALA A 8 -4.98 -7.22 -10.44
CA ALA A 8 -4.03 -6.87 -9.39
C ALA A 8 -4.03 -5.34 -9.19
N GLY A 9 -4.23 -4.91 -7.95
CA GLY A 9 -4.04 -3.53 -7.53
C GLY A 9 -2.63 -3.30 -7.01
N VAL A 10 -1.98 -2.21 -7.40
CA VAL A 10 -0.63 -1.84 -6.93
C VAL A 10 -0.67 -0.52 -6.15
N LEU A 11 -0.17 -0.55 -4.92
CA LEU A 11 0.04 0.64 -4.07
C LEU A 11 1.53 0.92 -3.93
N LEU A 12 1.99 2.03 -4.49
CA LEU A 12 3.38 2.49 -4.38
C LEU A 12 3.57 3.24 -3.06
N ALA A 13 4.12 2.56 -2.06
CA ALA A 13 4.24 3.04 -0.68
C ALA A 13 5.69 3.19 -0.20
N ALA A 14 6.67 2.91 -1.07
CA ALA A 14 8.11 3.05 -0.90
C ALA A 14 8.56 4.53 -0.93
N GLY A 15 7.91 5.36 -0.11
CA GLY A 15 8.31 6.74 0.09
C GLY A 15 8.88 6.93 1.48
N ALA A 16 10.16 7.33 1.56
CA ALA A 16 10.87 7.70 2.79
C ALA A 16 10.13 8.72 3.69
N GLY A 17 9.17 9.46 3.15
CA GLY A 17 8.30 10.34 3.93
C GLY A 17 9.05 11.50 4.58
N VAL A 18 10.06 12.05 3.90
CA VAL A 18 10.94 13.13 4.38
C VAL A 18 10.21 14.34 4.99
N ARG A 19 9.00 14.66 4.51
CA ARG A 19 8.17 15.76 5.05
C ARG A 19 7.49 15.40 6.37
N TYR A 20 7.22 14.12 6.60
CA TYR A 20 6.67 13.58 7.83
C TYR A 20 7.77 13.19 8.84
N GLY A 21 9.04 13.18 8.42
CA GLY A 21 10.17 12.73 9.24
C GLY A 21 10.18 11.23 9.53
N MET A 22 9.35 10.45 8.83
CA MET A 22 9.15 9.01 9.03
C MET A 22 8.61 8.39 7.73
N PRO A 23 8.72 7.07 7.54
CA PRO A 23 8.10 6.38 6.41
C PRO A 23 6.61 6.74 6.30
N LYS A 24 6.15 7.11 5.10
CA LYS A 24 4.75 7.56 4.92
C LYS A 24 3.76 6.47 5.34
N VAL A 25 4.10 5.20 5.12
CA VAL A 25 3.29 4.03 5.52
C VAL A 25 2.99 3.96 7.02
N THR A 26 3.80 4.57 7.89
CA THR A 26 3.56 4.58 9.34
C THR A 26 2.87 5.86 9.83
N ALA A 27 2.84 6.91 8.99
CA ALA A 27 2.21 8.19 9.34
C ALA A 27 0.73 7.99 9.69
N ALA A 28 0.28 8.70 10.74
CA ALA A 28 -1.08 8.57 11.28
C ALA A 28 -1.50 7.10 11.51
N GLN A 29 -0.56 6.28 12.03
CA GLN A 29 -0.79 4.85 12.34
C GLN A 29 -1.20 4.04 11.10
N GLY A 30 -0.67 4.40 9.93
CA GLY A 30 -0.95 3.71 8.67
C GLY A 30 -2.35 3.92 8.12
N LYS A 31 -3.10 4.91 8.63
CA LYS A 31 -4.50 5.17 8.22
C LYS A 31 -4.68 5.25 6.70
N TRP A 32 -3.76 5.90 5.99
CA TRP A 32 -3.87 6.05 4.54
C TRP A 32 -3.72 4.71 3.81
N LEU A 33 -2.80 3.84 4.26
CA LEU A 33 -2.55 2.55 3.65
C LEU A 33 -3.78 1.66 3.85
N ASN A 34 -4.32 1.64 5.06
CA ASN A 34 -5.53 0.88 5.39
C ASN A 34 -6.72 1.30 4.52
N VAL A 35 -6.93 2.61 4.33
CA VAL A 35 -8.00 3.13 3.47
C VAL A 35 -7.78 2.74 2.00
N ALA A 36 -6.55 2.81 1.51
CA ALA A 36 -6.24 2.47 0.13
C ALA A 36 -6.41 0.97 -0.17
N VAL A 37 -5.98 0.10 0.74
CA VAL A 37 -6.18 -1.35 0.63
C VAL A 37 -7.67 -1.69 0.67
N ALA A 38 -8.43 -1.10 1.59
CA ALA A 38 -9.88 -1.32 1.67
C ALA A 38 -10.59 -0.92 0.38
N ALA A 39 -10.20 0.21 -0.24
CA ALA A 39 -10.77 0.63 -1.52
C ALA A 39 -10.48 -0.35 -2.67
N PHE A 40 -9.33 -1.05 -2.66
CA PHE A 40 -9.00 -2.05 -3.69
C PHE A 40 -9.75 -3.37 -3.47
N ASP A 41 -9.90 -3.78 -2.20
CA ASP A 41 -10.71 -4.93 -1.81
C ASP A 41 -12.19 -4.73 -2.20
N GLU A 42 -12.75 -3.55 -1.91
CA GLU A 42 -14.10 -3.17 -2.34
C GLU A 42 -14.24 -3.05 -3.87
N GLY A 43 -13.14 -2.70 -4.56
CA GLY A 43 -13.06 -2.59 -6.02
C GLY A 43 -12.91 -3.92 -6.78
N ALA A 44 -12.95 -5.06 -6.07
CA ALA A 44 -12.79 -6.40 -6.62
C ALA A 44 -11.41 -6.67 -7.27
N CYS A 45 -10.35 -6.06 -6.74
CA CYS A 45 -9.00 -6.57 -6.99
C CYS A 45 -8.86 -7.94 -6.32
N ASP A 46 -8.38 -8.93 -7.07
CA ASP A 46 -8.12 -10.28 -6.53
C ASP A 46 -6.87 -10.26 -5.64
N ASP A 47 -5.87 -9.46 -6.01
CA ASP A 47 -4.62 -9.28 -5.26
C ASP A 47 -4.29 -7.80 -5.10
N VAL A 48 -3.72 -7.46 -3.93
CA VAL A 48 -3.19 -6.11 -3.64
C VAL A 48 -1.71 -6.23 -3.31
N VAL A 49 -0.87 -5.63 -4.15
CA VAL A 49 0.58 -5.55 -3.94
C VAL A 49 0.94 -4.18 -3.39
N VAL A 50 1.61 -4.16 -2.25
CA VAL A 50 2.11 -2.92 -1.63
C VAL A 50 3.63 -2.92 -1.74
N ASP A 51 4.16 -1.97 -2.50
CA ASP A 51 5.59 -1.72 -2.59
C ASP A 51 6.02 -0.89 -1.38
N ILE A 52 6.92 -1.42 -0.54
CA ILE A 52 7.39 -0.77 0.69
C ILE A 52 8.91 -0.60 0.65
N ASP A 53 9.38 0.51 1.20
CA ASP A 53 10.80 0.70 1.48
C ASP A 53 11.20 -0.11 2.71
N THR A 54 12.41 -0.67 2.69
CA THR A 54 13.01 -1.21 3.91
C THR A 54 13.33 -0.05 4.86
N PRO A 55 12.93 -0.11 6.14
CA PRO A 55 13.38 0.88 7.10
C PRO A 55 14.92 0.85 7.13
N THR A 56 15.56 2.00 6.87
CA THR A 56 16.99 2.13 7.12
C THR A 56 17.20 2.01 8.63
N PRO A 57 18.09 1.13 9.12
CA PRO A 57 18.46 1.09 10.52
C PRO A 57 18.89 2.50 10.96
N SER A 58 18.32 2.97 12.07
CA SER A 58 18.90 4.11 12.78
C SER A 58 20.04 3.53 13.61
N ASP A 59 21.26 4.07 13.47
CA ASP A 59 22.38 3.75 14.37
C ASP A 59 21.98 3.91 15.85
#